data_AF-A0A352KM57-F1
#
_entry.id   AF-A0A352KM57-F1
#
_cell.length_a   1.000
_cell.length_b   1.000
_cell.length_c   1.000
_cell.angle_alpha   90.00
_cell.angle_beta   90.00
_cell.angle_gamma   90.00
#
_symmetry.space_group_name_H-M   'P 1'
#
loop_
_entity.id
_entity.type
_entity.pdbx_description
1 polymer ?
#
loop_
_entity_poly.entity_id
_entity_poly.type
_entity_poly.pdbx_seq_one_letter_code
_entity_poly.pdbx_strand_id
1 'polypeptide(L)'
;MFRIRQLHDIHAAADQTALSAVLRIYEEAFPYYPNYSQQIVRLLQLSNEQKFDTVLLVAEGGKARILGFSLSFYFPTLKLAYLDYLASAPKRSSRGYGTALYERNRELLQQAGCLGLFMDVPPDEAEKIKDKSLLPINKKRMAFYEHLGARPIVGTCYDQVSHAANQGYPTMLVYDAFKSNTNLRAAKLRKFITQLLKVKGNMSADDPRLIQILDSIRIDPVTLRAPRYPVAEAPIQVDSSAPILSMVTTGDLHQIHHFKEKGYVERPVRVQAILKGLESVPTREHPIKNFPERHILAVHQTSLHRFLKRAEQELDPAALIYPNVFPIRHPERIPKNWEMQAGYYCIDTFTPVSANAYRAARIAVNAALTGAELVQQDRAACYVLCRPPGHHAESRVFGGFCYFNNAAIAAHFLSQSGKVAFIDIDYHHGNGSQEIFYSRSDVYFVSIHGHPKVSYPYFAGYADERGEGEGKGFNRNFPLYPGVDDKAYGEVLDKAVAILKRFKPSYLVISLGFDIMFGDPTGAFSVTERGVEQIGRQLASLNVPTLVVQEGGYSLKNLRVGSRAFFRGFLQRDLGGANGKNIG
;
A
#
# COMPACT_ATOMS: atom_id res chain seq x y z
N MET A 1 -1.70 0.94 15.70
CA MET A 1 -0.77 0.15 14.86
C MET A 1 -0.94 -1.33 15.13
N PHE A 2 -0.98 -2.15 14.09
CA PHE A 2 -0.92 -3.61 14.22
C PHE A 2 -0.06 -4.17 13.09
N ARG A 3 0.72 -5.21 13.37
CA ARG A 3 1.47 -5.97 12.37
C ARG A 3 0.73 -7.26 12.06
N ILE A 4 0.80 -7.75 10.82
CA ILE A 4 0.35 -9.12 10.51
C ILE A 4 1.57 -10.00 10.37
N ARG A 5 1.65 -11.05 11.19
CA ARG A 5 2.71 -12.06 11.11
C ARG A 5 2.11 -13.46 11.11
N GLN A 6 2.83 -14.39 10.52
CA GLN A 6 2.51 -15.81 10.58
C GLN A 6 3.06 -16.41 11.89
N LEU A 7 2.31 -17.31 12.50
CA LEU A 7 2.81 -18.17 13.57
C LEU A 7 3.46 -19.40 12.93
N HIS A 8 4.73 -19.63 13.24
CA HIS A 8 5.53 -20.68 12.61
C HIS A 8 5.89 -21.79 13.60
N ASP A 9 6.11 -21.45 14.87
CA ASP A 9 6.58 -22.40 15.87
C ASP A 9 5.71 -22.31 17.13
N ILE A 10 4.87 -23.31 17.33
CA ILE A 10 4.00 -23.42 18.51
C ILE A 10 4.76 -23.67 19.82
N HIS A 11 6.07 -23.91 19.78
CA HIS A 11 6.93 -24.12 20.94
C HIS A 11 7.67 -22.84 21.37
N ALA A 12 7.80 -21.85 20.50
CA ALA A 12 8.38 -20.56 20.85
C ALA A 12 7.45 -19.77 21.80
N ALA A 13 7.99 -19.23 22.90
CA ALA A 13 7.21 -18.55 23.95
C ALA A 13 6.36 -17.36 23.41
N ALA A 14 6.86 -16.63 22.42
CA ALA A 14 6.15 -15.53 21.77
C ALA A 14 4.94 -16.01 20.93
N ASP A 15 5.04 -17.19 20.31
CA ASP A 15 3.99 -17.79 19.48
C ASP A 15 2.96 -18.54 20.34
N GLN A 16 3.36 -19.11 21.47
CA GLN A 16 2.43 -19.66 22.47
C GLN A 16 1.49 -18.58 23.01
N THR A 17 2.04 -17.42 23.37
CA THR A 17 1.23 -16.28 23.86
C THR A 17 0.22 -15.81 22.80
N ALA A 18 0.67 -15.73 21.54
CA ALA A 18 -0.19 -15.36 20.43
C ALA A 18 -1.26 -16.43 20.17
N LEU A 19 -0.90 -17.71 20.18
CA LEU A 19 -1.81 -18.84 20.01
C LEU A 19 -2.88 -18.86 21.09
N SER A 20 -2.54 -18.68 22.37
CA SER A 20 -3.54 -18.58 23.44
C SER A 20 -4.52 -17.43 23.20
N ALA A 21 -4.06 -16.30 22.65
CA ALA A 21 -4.95 -15.20 22.29
C ALA A 21 -5.83 -15.52 21.07
N VAL A 22 -5.31 -16.25 20.08
CA VAL A 22 -6.10 -16.78 18.94
C VAL A 22 -7.23 -17.67 19.44
N LEU A 23 -6.93 -18.62 20.34
CA LEU A 23 -7.93 -19.56 20.88
C LEU A 23 -9.04 -18.81 21.64
N ARG A 24 -8.69 -17.80 22.44
CA ARG A 24 -9.71 -16.94 23.09
C ARG A 24 -10.56 -16.16 22.10
N ILE A 25 -9.95 -15.55 21.08
CA ILE A 25 -10.70 -14.82 20.04
C ILE A 25 -11.63 -15.78 19.29
N TYR A 26 -11.18 -17.00 19.04
CA TYR A 26 -12.00 -18.05 18.45
C TYR A 26 -13.23 -18.36 19.32
N GLU A 27 -13.02 -18.67 20.59
CA GLU A 27 -14.10 -19.01 21.54
C GLU A 27 -15.10 -17.87 21.71
N GLU A 28 -14.63 -16.61 21.74
CA GLU A 28 -15.51 -15.44 21.81
C GLU A 28 -16.27 -15.18 20.49
N ALA A 29 -15.63 -15.40 19.33
CA ALA A 29 -16.25 -15.16 18.02
C ALA A 29 -17.17 -16.30 17.56
N PHE A 30 -16.94 -17.52 18.07
CA PHE A 30 -17.67 -18.74 17.71
C PHE A 30 -18.09 -19.52 18.97
N PRO A 31 -18.92 -18.92 19.86
CA PRO A 31 -19.23 -19.47 21.19
C PRO A 31 -20.00 -20.80 21.17
N TYR A 32 -20.57 -21.17 20.02
CA TYR A 32 -21.31 -22.42 19.85
C TYR A 32 -20.41 -23.64 19.57
N TYR A 33 -19.08 -23.47 19.50
CA TYR A 33 -18.13 -24.53 19.14
C TYR A 33 -16.87 -24.59 20.03
N PRO A 34 -17.01 -24.83 21.34
CA PRO A 34 -15.90 -24.74 22.31
C PRO A 34 -14.76 -25.75 22.07
N ASN A 35 -15.01 -26.85 21.33
CA ASN A 35 -14.03 -27.94 21.18
C ASN A 35 -13.08 -27.79 19.98
N TYR A 36 -13.28 -26.82 19.09
CA TYR A 36 -12.44 -26.66 17.90
C TYR A 36 -11.07 -26.02 18.21
N SER A 37 -10.94 -25.34 19.36
CA SER A 37 -9.68 -24.75 19.82
C SER A 37 -8.57 -25.81 19.96
N GLN A 38 -8.93 -27.00 20.47
CA GLN A 38 -8.03 -28.15 20.57
C GLN A 38 -7.62 -28.68 19.18
N GLN A 39 -8.53 -28.61 18.21
CA GLN A 39 -8.27 -29.00 16.83
C GLN A 39 -7.32 -28.05 16.12
N ILE A 40 -7.39 -26.73 16.38
CA ILE A 40 -6.43 -25.74 15.84
C ILE A 40 -5.00 -26.08 16.26
N VAL A 41 -4.79 -26.40 17.55
CA VAL A 41 -3.46 -26.80 18.06
C VAL A 41 -2.97 -28.08 17.38
N ARG A 42 -3.85 -29.08 17.25
CA ARG A 42 -3.53 -30.34 16.56
C ARG A 42 -3.19 -30.12 15.08
N LEU A 43 -3.92 -29.24 14.37
CA LEU A 43 -3.68 -28.94 12.95
C LEU A 43 -2.35 -28.21 12.73
N LEU A 44 -1.90 -27.40 13.69
CA LEU A 44 -0.58 -26.79 13.66
C LEU A 44 0.52 -27.83 13.88
N GLN A 45 0.30 -28.80 14.78
CA GLN A 45 1.24 -29.89 15.05
C GLN A 45 1.40 -30.87 13.89
N LEU A 46 0.32 -31.12 13.15
CA LEU A 46 0.29 -32.05 12.02
C LEU A 46 0.72 -31.42 10.67
N SER A 47 1.14 -30.16 10.68
CA SER A 47 1.70 -29.50 9.49
C SER A 47 2.94 -30.28 9.04
N ASN A 48 2.99 -30.65 7.75
CA ASN A 48 3.95 -31.57 7.10
C ASN A 48 3.58 -33.06 7.06
N GLU A 49 2.70 -33.57 7.94
CA GLU A 49 2.35 -35.01 7.95
C GLU A 49 1.14 -35.35 7.05
N GLN A 50 0.24 -34.39 6.79
CA GLN A 50 -1.05 -34.64 6.14
C GLN A 50 -1.21 -34.08 4.71
N LYS A 51 -0.11 -33.80 3.99
CA LYS A 51 -0.09 -33.25 2.62
C LYS A 51 -0.76 -31.87 2.47
N PHE A 52 -0.87 -31.12 3.56
CA PHE A 52 -1.26 -29.71 3.55
C PHE A 52 -0.44 -28.92 4.58
N ASP A 53 -0.28 -27.62 4.34
CA ASP A 53 0.40 -26.67 5.22
C ASP A 53 -0.65 -25.83 5.96
N THR A 54 -0.49 -25.71 7.26
CA THR A 54 -1.36 -24.82 8.07
C THR A 54 -0.75 -23.42 8.09
N VAL A 55 -1.50 -22.43 7.61
CA VAL A 55 -1.12 -21.02 7.60
C VAL A 55 -1.98 -20.27 8.61
N LEU A 56 -1.41 -19.94 9.76
CA LEU A 56 -2.05 -19.16 10.82
C LEU A 56 -1.42 -17.76 10.89
N LEU A 57 -2.20 -16.73 10.55
CA LEU A 57 -1.79 -15.33 10.66
C LEU A 57 -2.46 -14.67 11.85
N VAL A 58 -1.72 -13.78 12.51
CA VAL A 58 -2.25 -12.95 13.58
C VAL A 58 -2.02 -11.48 13.29
N ALA A 59 -3.05 -10.67 13.54
CA ALA A 59 -2.97 -9.22 13.60
C ALA A 59 -2.59 -8.82 15.03
N GLU A 60 -1.39 -8.29 15.22
CA GLU A 60 -0.80 -7.99 16.53
C GLU A 60 -0.65 -6.49 16.72
N GLY A 61 -1.42 -5.92 17.64
CA GLY A 61 -1.38 -4.52 18.05
C GLY A 61 -0.31 -4.19 19.10
N GLY A 62 -0.34 -2.95 19.60
CA GLY A 62 0.59 -2.49 20.64
C GLY A 62 0.59 -3.38 21.89
N LYS A 63 1.77 -3.51 22.53
CA LYS A 63 2.04 -4.45 23.65
C LYS A 63 1.85 -5.93 23.28
N ALA A 64 2.20 -6.32 22.05
CA ALA A 64 2.11 -7.70 21.55
C ALA A 64 0.70 -8.33 21.62
N ARG A 65 -0.34 -7.49 21.56
CA ARG A 65 -1.72 -7.93 21.76
C ARG A 65 -2.35 -8.41 20.45
N ILE A 66 -2.89 -9.62 20.43
CA ILE A 66 -3.59 -10.13 19.25
C ILE A 66 -4.99 -9.50 19.11
N LEU A 67 -5.28 -8.97 17.92
CA LEU A 67 -6.49 -8.24 17.53
C LEU A 67 -7.41 -9.08 16.63
N GLY A 68 -6.86 -10.08 15.96
CA GLY A 68 -7.57 -10.98 15.06
C GLY A 68 -6.62 -12.01 14.45
N PHE A 69 -7.18 -12.98 13.75
CA PHE A 69 -6.41 -14.03 13.09
C PHE A 69 -7.09 -14.54 11.82
N SER A 70 -6.29 -15.18 10.97
CA SER A 70 -6.78 -16.03 9.88
C SER A 70 -6.11 -17.39 9.92
N LEU A 71 -6.88 -18.44 9.66
CA LEU A 71 -6.42 -19.82 9.61
C LEU A 71 -6.79 -20.41 8.25
N SER A 72 -5.81 -20.88 7.50
CA SER A 72 -6.02 -21.53 6.20
C SER A 72 -5.17 -22.77 6.01
N PHE A 73 -5.65 -23.71 5.21
CA PHE A 73 -4.94 -24.92 4.78
C PHE A 73 -4.50 -24.75 3.34
N TYR A 74 -3.21 -24.84 3.06
CA TYR A 74 -2.68 -24.88 1.70
C TYR A 74 -2.40 -26.33 1.30
N PHE A 75 -2.86 -26.75 0.12
CA PHE A 75 -2.62 -28.09 -0.44
C PHE A 75 -1.62 -27.98 -1.60
N PRO A 76 -0.30 -28.14 -1.38
CA PRO A 76 0.72 -27.85 -2.39
C PRO A 76 0.56 -28.66 -3.67
N THR A 77 0.17 -29.94 -3.56
CA THR A 77 -0.04 -30.83 -4.72
C THR A 77 -1.17 -30.34 -5.63
N LEU A 78 -2.22 -29.75 -5.05
CA LEU A 78 -3.35 -29.20 -5.81
C LEU A 78 -3.12 -27.74 -6.21
N LYS A 79 -2.17 -27.05 -5.55
CA LYS A 79 -1.99 -25.60 -5.60
C LYS A 79 -3.29 -24.86 -5.30
N LEU A 80 -4.02 -25.31 -4.29
CA LEU A 80 -5.29 -24.72 -3.84
C LEU A 80 -5.27 -24.60 -2.33
N ALA A 81 -5.99 -23.63 -1.79
CA ALA A 81 -6.07 -23.41 -0.35
C ALA A 81 -7.51 -23.30 0.13
N TYR A 82 -7.72 -23.49 1.42
CA TYR A 82 -8.99 -23.30 2.10
C TYR A 82 -8.81 -22.35 3.28
N LEU A 83 -9.55 -21.24 3.31
CA LEU A 83 -9.64 -20.34 4.46
C LEU A 83 -10.72 -20.88 5.40
N ASP A 84 -10.27 -21.38 6.54
CA ASP A 84 -11.13 -22.02 7.53
C ASP A 84 -11.74 -20.99 8.48
N TYR A 85 -10.91 -20.11 9.02
CA TYR A 85 -11.38 -19.05 9.90
C TYR A 85 -10.75 -17.71 9.59
N LEU A 86 -11.56 -16.66 9.72
CA LEU A 86 -11.15 -15.28 9.73
C LEU A 86 -11.95 -14.57 10.83
N ALA A 87 -11.28 -14.12 11.88
CA ALA A 87 -11.95 -13.52 13.02
C ALA A 87 -11.16 -12.35 13.60
N SER A 88 -11.88 -11.45 14.23
CA SER A 88 -11.33 -10.31 14.98
C SER A 88 -11.94 -10.30 16.37
N ALA A 89 -11.22 -9.74 17.35
CA ALA A 89 -11.64 -9.70 18.74
C ALA A 89 -13.01 -8.98 18.88
N PRO A 90 -14.08 -9.65 19.35
CA PRO A 90 -15.46 -9.13 19.29
C PRO A 90 -15.68 -7.81 20.03
N LYS A 91 -15.04 -7.62 21.18
CA LYS A 91 -15.19 -6.41 22.02
C LYS A 91 -14.45 -5.18 21.49
N ARG A 92 -13.68 -5.32 20.39
CA ARG A 92 -12.71 -4.30 19.94
C ARG A 92 -12.56 -4.23 18.43
N SER A 93 -13.59 -4.67 17.69
CA SER A 93 -13.64 -4.55 16.23
C SER A 93 -13.35 -3.10 15.83
N SER A 94 -12.13 -2.82 15.38
CA SER A 94 -11.88 -1.67 14.54
C SER A 94 -12.20 -2.08 13.10
N ARG A 95 -12.69 -1.13 12.30
CA ARG A 95 -12.93 -1.37 10.88
C ARG A 95 -11.59 -1.71 10.21
N GLY A 96 -11.51 -2.88 9.55
CA GLY A 96 -10.42 -3.18 8.60
C GLY A 96 -9.49 -4.36 8.92
N TYR A 97 -9.47 -4.90 10.15
CA TYR A 97 -8.59 -6.04 10.47
C TYR A 97 -8.88 -7.28 9.62
N GLY A 98 -10.18 -7.60 9.42
CA GLY A 98 -10.59 -8.74 8.60
C GLY A 98 -10.13 -8.61 7.16
N THR A 99 -10.24 -7.42 6.57
CA THR A 99 -9.75 -7.16 5.21
C THR A 99 -8.23 -7.32 5.14
N ALA A 100 -7.48 -6.72 6.06
CA ALA A 100 -6.02 -6.80 6.06
C ALA A 100 -5.52 -8.24 6.28
N LEU A 101 -6.15 -9.00 7.17
CA LEU A 101 -5.85 -10.43 7.39
C LEU A 101 -6.18 -11.29 6.18
N TYR A 102 -7.30 -11.02 5.50
CA TYR A 102 -7.69 -11.72 4.28
C TYR A 102 -6.72 -11.43 3.13
N GLU A 103 -6.41 -10.15 2.88
CA GLU A 103 -5.46 -9.74 1.84
C GLU A 103 -4.06 -10.30 2.10
N ARG A 104 -3.57 -10.23 3.34
CA ARG A 104 -2.27 -10.81 3.68
C ARG A 104 -2.24 -12.33 3.52
N ASN A 105 -3.34 -13.02 3.82
CA ASN A 105 -3.46 -14.46 3.59
C ASN A 105 -3.40 -14.80 2.10
N ARG A 106 -4.12 -14.05 1.25
CA ARG A 106 -4.03 -14.21 -0.22
C ARG A 106 -2.60 -14.03 -0.71
N GLU A 107 -1.93 -12.95 -0.29
CA GLU A 107 -0.56 -12.66 -0.68
C GLU A 107 0.39 -13.81 -0.35
N LEU A 108 0.34 -14.32 0.89
CA LEU A 108 1.20 -15.42 1.32
C LEU A 108 0.92 -16.71 0.55
N LEU A 109 -0.35 -17.04 0.30
CA LEU A 109 -0.72 -18.23 -0.47
C LEU A 109 -0.30 -18.11 -1.93
N GLN A 110 -0.50 -16.95 -2.55
CA GLN A 110 -0.05 -16.68 -3.92
C GLN A 110 1.47 -16.79 -4.04
N GLN A 111 2.23 -16.29 -3.05
CA GLN A 111 3.69 -16.44 -2.98
C GLN A 111 4.12 -17.92 -2.91
N ALA A 112 3.34 -18.76 -2.24
CA ALA A 112 3.55 -20.21 -2.18
C ALA A 112 3.11 -20.96 -3.46
N GLY A 113 2.67 -20.24 -4.51
CA GLY A 113 2.23 -20.81 -5.78
C GLY A 113 0.78 -21.29 -5.79
N CYS A 114 -0.04 -20.89 -4.81
CA CYS A 114 -1.46 -21.22 -4.76
C CYS A 114 -2.23 -20.53 -5.90
N LEU A 115 -3.15 -21.27 -6.53
CA LEU A 115 -3.92 -20.82 -7.69
C LEU A 115 -5.35 -20.39 -7.34
N GLY A 116 -5.81 -20.66 -6.12
CA GLY A 116 -7.13 -20.22 -5.67
C GLY A 116 -7.42 -20.60 -4.22
N LEU A 117 -8.29 -19.82 -3.59
CA LEU A 117 -8.66 -19.95 -2.17
C LEU A 117 -10.16 -20.22 -2.04
N PHE A 118 -10.51 -21.25 -1.30
CA PHE A 118 -11.89 -21.63 -1.00
C PHE A 118 -12.27 -21.28 0.43
N MET A 119 -13.54 -21.06 0.71
CA MET A 119 -14.06 -20.84 2.07
C MET A 119 -15.53 -21.23 2.15
N ASP A 120 -15.95 -21.69 3.33
CA ASP A 120 -17.37 -21.87 3.61
C ASP A 120 -18.00 -20.57 4.09
N VAL A 121 -19.05 -20.14 3.40
CA VAL A 121 -19.81 -18.94 3.77
C VAL A 121 -21.29 -19.32 3.93
N PRO A 122 -21.93 -18.99 5.06
CA PRO A 122 -23.36 -19.21 5.22
C PRO A 122 -24.17 -18.59 4.07
N PRO A 123 -25.25 -19.26 3.60
CA PRO A 123 -26.07 -18.75 2.51
C PRO A 123 -26.64 -17.37 2.83
N ASP A 124 -26.73 -16.53 1.80
CA ASP A 124 -27.33 -15.19 1.84
C ASP A 124 -28.71 -15.14 1.16
N GLU A 125 -29.27 -16.31 0.85
CA GLU A 125 -30.59 -16.55 0.26
C GLU A 125 -31.58 -16.95 1.35
N ALA A 126 -32.71 -16.24 1.46
CA ALA A 126 -33.67 -16.43 2.55
C ALA A 126 -34.27 -17.84 2.57
N GLU A 127 -34.36 -18.49 1.41
CA GLU A 127 -34.90 -19.82 1.19
C GLU A 127 -33.96 -20.92 1.72
N LYS A 128 -32.66 -20.63 1.82
CA LYS A 128 -31.62 -21.59 2.25
C LYS A 128 -31.29 -21.50 3.74
N ILE A 129 -31.90 -20.57 4.46
CA ILE A 129 -31.60 -20.32 5.87
C ILE A 129 -32.81 -20.69 6.73
N LYS A 130 -32.62 -21.58 7.70
CA LYS A 130 -33.67 -21.98 8.66
C LYS A 130 -34.03 -20.84 9.62
N ASP A 131 -33.01 -20.18 10.19
CA ASP A 131 -33.19 -19.02 11.08
C ASP A 131 -33.00 -17.71 10.31
N LYS A 132 -34.12 -17.08 9.96
CA LYS A 132 -34.13 -15.83 9.17
C LYS A 132 -33.46 -14.65 9.90
N SER A 133 -33.27 -14.71 11.21
CA SER A 133 -32.56 -13.66 11.97
C SER A 133 -31.08 -13.55 11.56
N LEU A 134 -30.50 -14.62 11.00
CA LEU A 134 -29.12 -14.67 10.52
C LEU A 134 -28.93 -14.08 9.11
N LEU A 135 -30.02 -13.82 8.37
CA LEU A 135 -29.94 -13.33 7.00
C LEU A 135 -29.14 -12.02 6.88
N PRO A 136 -29.33 -10.98 7.73
CA PRO A 136 -28.55 -9.75 7.65
C PRO A 136 -27.04 -9.95 7.88
N ILE A 137 -26.65 -10.84 8.79
CA ILE A 137 -25.23 -11.11 9.07
C ILE A 137 -24.59 -11.95 7.96
N ASN A 138 -25.33 -12.90 7.39
CA ASN A 138 -24.88 -13.69 6.24
C ASN A 138 -24.68 -12.82 5.00
N LYS A 139 -25.63 -11.91 4.70
CA LYS A 139 -25.48 -10.93 3.61
C LYS A 139 -24.22 -10.07 3.78
N LYS A 140 -23.96 -9.55 4.99
CA LYS A 140 -22.73 -8.78 5.28
C LYS A 140 -21.47 -9.61 5.09
N ARG A 141 -21.47 -10.88 5.52
CA ARG A 141 -20.33 -11.78 5.38
C ARG A 141 -20.07 -12.17 3.92
N MET A 142 -21.12 -12.44 3.15
CA MET A 142 -21.01 -12.71 1.70
C MET A 142 -20.52 -11.46 0.95
N ALA A 143 -21.08 -10.29 1.25
CA ALA A 143 -20.64 -9.03 0.67
C ALA A 143 -19.16 -8.75 0.93
N PHE A 144 -18.66 -9.02 2.14
CA PHE A 144 -17.23 -8.91 2.46
C PHE A 144 -16.33 -9.68 1.48
N TYR A 145 -16.66 -10.94 1.20
CA TYR A 145 -15.89 -11.78 0.28
C TYR A 145 -16.11 -11.39 -1.19
N GLU A 146 -17.35 -11.05 -1.58
CA GLU A 146 -17.66 -10.60 -2.94
C GLU A 146 -16.93 -9.29 -3.29
N HIS A 147 -16.84 -8.33 -2.35
CA HIS A 147 -16.08 -7.09 -2.54
C HIS A 147 -14.57 -7.34 -2.76
N LEU A 148 -14.03 -8.46 -2.26
CA LEU A 148 -12.61 -8.82 -2.41
C LEU A 148 -12.34 -9.72 -3.63
N GLY A 149 -13.39 -10.04 -4.39
CA GLY A 149 -13.33 -10.77 -5.66
C GLY A 149 -13.70 -12.25 -5.57
N ALA A 150 -14.01 -12.78 -4.39
CA ALA A 150 -14.42 -14.17 -4.23
C ALA A 150 -15.89 -14.35 -4.64
N ARG A 151 -16.26 -15.51 -5.18
CA ARG A 151 -17.61 -15.78 -5.69
C ARG A 151 -18.11 -17.16 -5.26
N PRO A 152 -19.39 -17.33 -4.88
CA PRO A 152 -19.96 -18.64 -4.62
C PRO A 152 -19.95 -19.55 -5.84
N ILE A 153 -19.66 -20.83 -5.64
CA ILE A 153 -19.83 -21.88 -6.64
C ILE A 153 -21.30 -22.28 -6.70
N VAL A 154 -21.85 -22.42 -7.91
CA VAL A 154 -23.25 -22.78 -8.14
C VAL A 154 -23.36 -24.01 -9.03
N GLY A 155 -24.54 -24.64 -9.04
CA GLY A 155 -24.78 -25.88 -9.81
C GLY A 155 -24.16 -27.12 -9.17
N THR A 156 -23.89 -27.08 -7.87
CA THR A 156 -23.47 -28.23 -7.05
C THR A 156 -24.43 -28.37 -5.87
N CYS A 157 -24.49 -29.56 -5.26
CA CYS A 157 -25.28 -29.81 -4.05
C CYS A 157 -24.47 -29.56 -2.77
N TYR A 158 -23.31 -28.89 -2.84
CA TYR A 158 -22.47 -28.65 -1.68
C TYR A 158 -23.22 -27.88 -0.58
N ASP A 159 -24.05 -26.91 -0.95
CA ASP A 159 -24.87 -26.10 -0.04
C ASP A 159 -26.18 -26.79 0.41
N GLN A 160 -26.36 -28.06 0.08
CA GLN A 160 -27.54 -28.87 0.45
C GLN A 160 -27.17 -30.02 1.38
N VAL A 161 -25.88 -30.32 1.54
CA VAL A 161 -25.39 -31.46 2.31
C VAL A 161 -24.75 -30.96 3.61
N SER A 162 -25.30 -31.41 4.73
CA SER A 162 -24.76 -31.12 6.06
C SER A 162 -23.73 -32.19 6.46
N HIS A 163 -22.57 -31.76 6.95
CA HIS A 163 -21.47 -32.63 7.34
C HIS A 163 -20.59 -32.00 8.44
N ALA A 164 -19.69 -32.77 9.04
CA ALA A 164 -18.86 -32.27 10.15
C ALA A 164 -18.01 -31.04 9.75
N ALA A 165 -17.51 -30.97 8.50
CA ALA A 165 -16.70 -29.83 8.04
C ALA A 165 -17.46 -28.49 7.95
N ASN A 166 -18.79 -28.50 7.81
CA ASN A 166 -19.65 -27.31 7.82
C ASN A 166 -20.44 -27.20 9.13
N GLN A 167 -20.01 -27.93 10.15
CA GLN A 167 -20.54 -27.87 11.51
C GLN A 167 -22.04 -28.18 11.60
N GLY A 168 -22.57 -28.95 10.64
CA GLY A 168 -23.99 -29.30 10.62
C GLY A 168 -24.88 -28.27 9.91
N TYR A 169 -24.32 -27.17 9.40
CA TYR A 169 -25.06 -26.10 8.71
C TYR A 169 -24.70 -26.07 7.23
N PRO A 170 -25.68 -26.10 6.31
CA PRO A 170 -25.38 -25.98 4.89
C PRO A 170 -24.71 -24.64 4.59
N THR A 171 -23.53 -24.67 3.97
CA THR A 171 -22.72 -23.50 3.59
C THR A 171 -22.53 -23.47 2.08
N MET A 172 -22.39 -22.27 1.53
CA MET A 172 -21.94 -22.11 0.16
C MET A 172 -20.41 -22.22 0.12
N LEU A 173 -19.90 -23.00 -0.84
CA LEU A 173 -18.48 -23.01 -1.15
C LEU A 173 -18.14 -21.78 -2.00
N VAL A 174 -17.38 -20.85 -1.44
CA VAL A 174 -16.96 -19.61 -2.10
C VAL A 174 -15.52 -19.75 -2.59
N TYR A 175 -15.24 -19.28 -3.80
CA TYR A 175 -13.95 -19.40 -4.49
C TYR A 175 -13.38 -18.02 -4.86
N ASP A 176 -12.14 -17.76 -4.45
CA ASP A 176 -11.33 -16.61 -4.83
C ASP A 176 -10.23 -17.06 -5.79
N ALA A 177 -10.32 -16.61 -7.05
CA ALA A 177 -9.34 -16.94 -8.10
C ALA A 177 -8.08 -16.05 -8.06
N PHE A 178 -7.90 -15.23 -7.02
CA PHE A 178 -6.79 -14.29 -6.86
C PHE A 178 -6.58 -13.31 -8.02
N LYS A 179 -7.64 -13.00 -8.78
CA LYS A 179 -7.65 -12.22 -10.04
C LYS A 179 -7.08 -12.93 -11.28
N SER A 180 -6.88 -14.26 -11.23
CA SER A 180 -6.55 -15.06 -12.41
C SER A 180 -7.78 -15.26 -13.30
N ASN A 181 -7.62 -15.11 -14.62
CA ASN A 181 -8.63 -15.51 -15.62
C ASN A 181 -8.69 -17.03 -15.86
N THR A 182 -7.99 -17.83 -15.05
CA THR A 182 -8.03 -19.29 -15.17
C THR A 182 -9.33 -19.86 -14.60
N ASN A 183 -10.15 -20.42 -15.46
CA ASN A 183 -11.37 -21.13 -15.08
C ASN A 183 -11.05 -22.36 -14.22
N LEU A 184 -11.79 -22.54 -13.11
CA LEU A 184 -11.67 -23.70 -12.23
C LEU A 184 -12.28 -24.94 -12.91
N ARG A 185 -11.46 -25.97 -13.14
CA ARG A 185 -11.92 -27.23 -13.75
C ARG A 185 -12.68 -28.11 -12.75
N ALA A 186 -13.75 -28.77 -13.21
CA ALA A 186 -14.58 -29.68 -12.40
C ALA A 186 -13.75 -30.80 -11.75
N ALA A 187 -12.84 -31.42 -12.52
CA ALA A 187 -11.94 -32.46 -12.02
C ALA A 187 -11.03 -31.95 -10.88
N LYS A 188 -10.60 -30.69 -10.95
CA LYS A 188 -9.76 -30.07 -9.91
C LYS A 188 -10.57 -29.75 -8.66
N LEU A 189 -11.80 -29.26 -8.82
CA LEU A 189 -12.73 -29.04 -7.72
C LEU A 189 -13.09 -30.34 -6.98
N ARG A 190 -13.38 -31.43 -7.72
CA ARG A 190 -13.64 -32.76 -7.13
C ARG A 190 -12.48 -33.21 -6.25
N LYS A 191 -11.24 -33.19 -6.78
CA LYS A 191 -10.03 -33.54 -6.03
C LYS A 191 -9.86 -32.69 -4.77
N PHE A 192 -10.13 -31.39 -4.87
CA PHE A 192 -10.04 -30.48 -3.74
C PHE A 192 -11.08 -30.78 -2.66
N ILE A 193 -12.36 -30.96 -3.01
CA ILE A 193 -13.44 -31.28 -2.06
C ILE A 193 -13.15 -32.61 -1.36
N THR A 194 -12.68 -33.64 -2.08
CA THR A 194 -12.28 -34.91 -1.47
C THR A 194 -11.21 -34.71 -0.40
N GLN A 195 -10.15 -33.92 -0.69
CA GLN A 195 -9.10 -33.65 0.30
C GLN A 195 -9.60 -32.79 1.46
N LEU A 196 -10.37 -31.75 1.17
CA LEU A 196 -10.92 -30.84 2.18
C LEU A 196 -11.82 -31.58 3.17
N LEU A 197 -12.79 -32.36 2.68
CA LEU A 197 -13.75 -33.08 3.52
C LEU A 197 -13.14 -34.28 4.24
N LYS A 198 -12.06 -34.85 3.71
CA LYS A 198 -11.24 -35.80 4.47
C LYS A 198 -10.57 -35.12 5.67
N VAL A 199 -9.95 -33.95 5.47
CA VAL A 199 -9.22 -33.22 6.53
C VAL A 199 -10.17 -32.60 7.57
N LYS A 200 -11.17 -31.82 7.14
CA LYS A 200 -12.10 -31.13 8.04
C LYS A 200 -13.27 -31.98 8.50
N GLY A 201 -13.75 -32.87 7.64
CA GLY A 201 -14.98 -33.63 7.87
C GLY A 201 -14.74 -35.05 8.39
N ASN A 202 -13.48 -35.50 8.41
CA ASN A 202 -13.11 -36.89 8.66
C ASN A 202 -13.89 -37.89 7.78
N MET A 203 -14.22 -37.48 6.55
CA MET A 203 -15.02 -38.28 5.62
C MET A 203 -14.13 -39.24 4.83
N SER A 204 -14.51 -40.52 4.79
CA SER A 204 -13.89 -41.53 3.93
C SER A 204 -14.26 -41.30 2.46
N ALA A 205 -13.48 -41.89 1.55
CA ALA A 205 -13.77 -41.80 0.10
C ALA A 205 -15.16 -42.35 -0.26
N ASP A 206 -15.64 -43.34 0.50
CA ASP A 206 -16.92 -44.01 0.28
C ASP A 206 -18.09 -43.37 1.06
N ASP A 207 -17.89 -42.22 1.72
CA ASP A 207 -18.97 -41.55 2.45
C ASP A 207 -20.08 -41.13 1.45
N PRO A 208 -21.35 -41.58 1.63
CA PRO A 208 -22.43 -41.30 0.70
C PRO A 208 -22.66 -39.81 0.45
N ARG A 209 -22.42 -38.96 1.46
CA ARG A 209 -22.54 -37.51 1.36
C ARG A 209 -21.45 -36.91 0.48
N LEU A 210 -20.21 -37.41 0.60
CA LEU A 210 -19.11 -36.99 -0.26
C LEU A 210 -19.39 -37.38 -1.70
N ILE A 211 -19.83 -38.62 -1.94
CA ILE A 211 -20.20 -39.10 -3.27
C ILE A 211 -21.28 -38.22 -3.89
N GLN A 212 -22.35 -37.93 -3.13
CA GLN A 212 -23.43 -37.04 -3.56
C GLN A 212 -22.92 -35.65 -3.96
N ILE A 213 -22.03 -35.03 -3.16
CA ILE A 213 -21.44 -33.74 -3.50
C ILE A 213 -20.63 -33.85 -4.79
N LEU A 214 -19.75 -34.85 -4.92
CA LEU A 214 -18.88 -35.01 -6.08
C LEU A 214 -19.67 -35.28 -7.37
N ASP A 215 -20.74 -36.08 -7.32
CA ASP A 215 -21.60 -36.40 -8.46
C ASP A 215 -22.45 -35.23 -8.94
N SER A 216 -22.70 -34.26 -8.06
CA SER A 216 -23.38 -33.01 -8.43
C SER A 216 -22.51 -32.08 -9.29
N ILE A 217 -21.17 -32.24 -9.29
CA ILE A 217 -20.23 -31.35 -9.99
C ILE A 217 -20.14 -31.75 -11.46
N ARG A 218 -21.15 -31.38 -12.26
CA ARG A 218 -21.30 -31.81 -13.67
C ARG A 218 -20.81 -30.80 -14.70
N ILE A 219 -20.75 -29.51 -14.35
CA ILE A 219 -20.43 -28.42 -15.28
C ILE A 219 -18.91 -28.17 -15.28
N ASP A 220 -18.29 -28.17 -16.47
CA ASP A 220 -16.87 -27.80 -16.68
C ASP A 220 -16.74 -26.71 -17.76
N PRO A 221 -16.11 -25.56 -17.48
CA PRO A 221 -15.57 -25.14 -16.18
C PRO A 221 -16.66 -24.90 -15.12
N VAL A 222 -16.26 -24.93 -13.85
CA VAL A 222 -17.16 -24.69 -12.71
C VAL A 222 -17.78 -23.29 -12.80
N THR A 223 -19.10 -23.21 -12.64
CA THR A 223 -19.84 -21.95 -12.67
C THR A 223 -19.76 -21.21 -11.34
N LEU A 224 -19.45 -19.92 -11.40
CA LEU A 224 -19.49 -19.00 -10.27
C LEU A 224 -20.74 -18.12 -10.34
N ARG A 225 -21.35 -17.84 -9.19
CA ARG A 225 -22.49 -16.92 -9.09
C ARG A 225 -22.05 -15.51 -9.53
N ALA A 226 -22.90 -14.84 -10.29
CA ALA A 226 -22.74 -13.41 -10.55
C ALA A 226 -22.70 -12.61 -9.23
N PRO A 227 -21.92 -11.53 -9.15
CA PRO A 227 -21.87 -10.70 -7.94
C PRO A 227 -23.26 -10.14 -7.62
N ARG A 228 -23.68 -10.31 -6.37
CA ARG A 228 -24.94 -9.76 -5.83
C ARG A 228 -24.72 -8.52 -4.99
N TYR A 229 -23.51 -8.36 -4.44
CA TYR A 229 -23.08 -7.16 -3.72
C TYR A 229 -22.00 -6.47 -4.54
N PRO A 230 -22.34 -5.86 -5.69
CA PRO A 230 -21.40 -5.01 -6.36
C PRO A 230 -20.99 -3.91 -5.38
N VAL A 231 -19.69 -3.66 -5.25
CA VAL A 231 -19.24 -2.35 -4.80
C VAL A 231 -19.82 -1.41 -5.84
N ALA A 232 -20.76 -0.54 -5.46
CA ALA A 232 -21.15 0.55 -6.32
C ALA A 232 -19.89 1.40 -6.53
N GLU A 233 -19.11 1.12 -7.58
CA GLU A 233 -18.36 2.18 -8.23
C GLU A 233 -19.45 3.08 -8.78
N ALA A 234 -19.73 4.16 -8.05
CA ALA A 234 -20.57 5.23 -8.57
C ALA A 234 -20.07 5.52 -9.99
N PRO A 235 -20.97 5.69 -10.99
CA PRO A 235 -20.54 6.07 -12.33
C PRO A 235 -19.54 7.21 -12.21
N ILE A 236 -18.42 7.09 -12.92
CA ILE A 236 -17.37 8.10 -12.93
C ILE A 236 -17.99 9.37 -13.53
N GLN A 237 -18.54 10.21 -12.67
CA GLN A 237 -18.95 11.55 -13.03
C GLN A 237 -17.67 12.38 -13.09
N VAL A 238 -17.19 12.57 -14.31
CA VAL A 238 -16.20 13.60 -14.60
C VAL A 238 -16.88 14.92 -14.32
N ASP A 239 -16.42 15.64 -13.31
CA ASP A 239 -16.87 17.00 -13.06
C ASP A 239 -16.32 17.89 -14.18
N SER A 240 -17.12 18.09 -15.23
CA SER A 240 -16.74 18.91 -16.38
C SER A 240 -16.55 20.39 -16.05
N SER A 241 -16.93 20.82 -14.83
CA SER A 241 -16.72 22.18 -14.34
C SER A 241 -15.39 22.36 -13.58
N ALA A 242 -14.72 21.27 -13.21
CA ALA A 242 -13.45 21.33 -12.49
C ALA A 242 -12.30 21.80 -13.40
N PRO A 243 -11.32 22.56 -12.86
CA PRO A 243 -10.13 22.95 -13.61
C PRO A 243 -9.38 21.73 -14.16
N ILE A 244 -8.86 21.85 -15.38
CA ILE A 244 -8.01 20.81 -15.98
C ILE A 244 -6.66 20.78 -15.26
N LEU A 245 -6.29 19.61 -14.73
CA LEU A 245 -4.99 19.36 -14.12
C LEU A 245 -3.95 19.03 -15.20
N SER A 246 -2.90 19.86 -15.33
CA SER A 246 -1.73 19.50 -16.13
C SER A 246 -1.02 18.30 -15.49
N MET A 247 -0.72 17.27 -16.28
CA MET A 247 -0.07 16.05 -15.79
C MET A 247 1.15 15.70 -16.64
N VAL A 248 2.24 15.31 -15.99
CA VAL A 248 3.41 14.71 -16.62
C VAL A 248 3.59 13.31 -16.04
N THR A 249 3.59 12.28 -16.89
CA THR A 249 3.71 10.89 -16.47
C THR A 249 4.96 10.27 -17.07
N THR A 250 5.68 9.47 -16.29
CA THR A 250 6.82 8.70 -16.80
C THR A 250 6.42 7.53 -17.70
N GLY A 251 5.13 7.17 -17.76
CA GLY A 251 4.63 6.07 -18.59
C GLY A 251 5.41 4.76 -18.35
N ASP A 252 5.65 3.95 -19.36
CA ASP A 252 6.44 2.71 -19.21
C ASP A 252 7.95 2.94 -19.01
N LEU A 253 8.43 4.17 -19.12
CA LEU A 253 9.86 4.50 -19.03
C LEU A 253 10.40 4.48 -17.59
N HIS A 254 9.53 4.37 -16.58
CA HIS A 254 9.91 4.26 -15.17
C HIS A 254 10.41 2.87 -14.77
N GLN A 255 10.50 1.93 -15.70
CA GLN A 255 10.84 0.54 -15.39
C GLN A 255 12.32 0.41 -15.04
N ILE A 256 12.57 0.27 -13.74
CA ILE A 256 13.90 -0.02 -13.21
C ILE A 256 14.22 -1.53 -13.37
N HIS A 257 13.21 -2.42 -13.31
CA HIS A 257 13.31 -3.89 -13.42
C HIS A 257 11.92 -4.56 -13.18
N HIS A 258 11.80 -5.87 -13.44
CA HIS A 258 10.71 -6.73 -12.94
C HIS A 258 11.19 -7.54 -11.71
N PHE A 259 11.27 -6.93 -10.52
CA PHE A 259 11.63 -7.67 -9.31
C PHE A 259 10.54 -8.68 -8.90
N LYS A 260 10.97 -9.91 -8.65
CA LYS A 260 10.21 -10.97 -7.98
C LYS A 260 10.79 -11.27 -6.58
N GLU A 261 11.37 -10.27 -5.92
CA GLU A 261 11.95 -10.45 -4.57
C GLU A 261 10.99 -10.04 -3.45
N LYS A 262 11.13 -10.76 -2.33
CA LYS A 262 10.30 -10.68 -1.13
C LYS A 262 10.50 -9.32 -0.45
N GLY A 263 9.43 -8.50 -0.35
CA GLY A 263 9.43 -7.27 0.45
C GLY A 263 9.68 -5.96 -0.33
N TYR A 264 9.98 -5.99 -1.63
CA TYR A 264 10.07 -4.78 -2.44
C TYR A 264 8.67 -4.24 -2.76
N VAL A 265 8.30 -3.15 -2.11
CA VAL A 265 6.95 -2.55 -2.19
C VAL A 265 6.81 -1.53 -3.33
N GLU A 266 7.91 -0.91 -3.76
CA GLU A 266 7.95 0.12 -4.80
C GLU A 266 7.79 -0.50 -6.20
N ARG A 267 6.58 -0.95 -6.56
CA ARG A 267 6.35 -1.76 -7.77
C ARG A 267 5.85 -0.93 -8.96
N PRO A 268 6.17 -1.32 -10.22
CA PRO A 268 5.64 -0.68 -11.43
C PRO A 268 4.12 -0.46 -11.44
N VAL A 269 3.36 -1.39 -10.86
CA VAL A 269 1.90 -1.39 -10.82
C VAL A 269 1.30 -0.20 -10.06
N ARG A 270 2.12 0.53 -9.28
CA ARG A 270 1.72 1.74 -8.55
C ARG A 270 1.25 2.85 -9.50
N VAL A 271 1.98 3.07 -10.59
CA VAL A 271 1.65 4.10 -11.60
C VAL A 271 0.30 3.81 -12.24
N GLN A 272 0.05 2.57 -12.64
CA GLN A 272 -1.25 2.14 -13.18
C GLN A 272 -2.40 2.29 -12.17
N ALA A 273 -2.13 2.01 -10.89
CA ALA A 273 -3.13 2.21 -9.85
C ALA A 273 -3.51 3.69 -9.68
N ILE A 274 -2.53 4.60 -9.71
CA ILE A 274 -2.78 6.04 -9.64
C ILE A 274 -3.54 6.52 -10.86
N LEU A 275 -3.11 6.16 -12.08
CA LEU A 275 -3.79 6.51 -13.33
C LEU A 275 -5.27 6.10 -13.30
N LYS A 276 -5.56 4.88 -12.83
CA LYS A 276 -6.95 4.42 -12.66
C LYS A 276 -7.75 5.28 -11.68
N GLY A 277 -7.12 5.79 -10.61
CA GLY A 277 -7.77 6.73 -9.68
C GLY A 277 -8.09 8.09 -10.31
N LEU A 278 -7.30 8.50 -11.30
CA LEU A 278 -7.42 9.79 -11.98
C LEU A 278 -8.37 9.78 -13.18
N GLU A 279 -8.94 8.64 -13.59
CA GLU A 279 -9.93 8.55 -14.68
C GLU A 279 -11.13 9.50 -14.52
N SER A 280 -11.46 9.87 -13.27
CA SER A 280 -12.53 10.82 -12.95
C SER A 280 -12.11 12.29 -12.87
N VAL A 281 -10.82 12.58 -13.02
CA VAL A 281 -10.25 13.93 -12.88
C VAL A 281 -9.95 14.46 -14.28
N PRO A 282 -10.41 15.67 -14.65
CA PRO A 282 -10.03 16.28 -15.93
C PRO A 282 -8.52 16.54 -15.97
N THR A 283 -7.79 15.82 -16.82
CA THR A 283 -6.34 15.96 -16.97
C THR A 283 -5.93 16.34 -18.38
N ARG A 284 -4.86 17.13 -18.51
CA ARG A 284 -4.13 17.34 -19.77
C ARG A 284 -2.72 16.77 -19.61
N GLU A 285 -2.40 15.73 -20.36
CA GLU A 285 -1.07 15.15 -20.36
C GLU A 285 -0.08 15.98 -21.19
N HIS A 286 1.15 16.08 -20.69
CA HIS A 286 2.25 16.76 -21.36
C HIS A 286 3.44 15.81 -21.54
N PRO A 287 4.11 15.83 -22.70
CA PRO A 287 5.27 14.98 -22.94
C PRO A 287 6.47 15.44 -22.09
N ILE A 288 7.26 14.49 -21.62
CA ILE A 288 8.50 14.77 -20.88
C ILE A 288 9.53 15.43 -21.79
N LYS A 289 10.10 16.54 -21.34
CA LYS A 289 11.24 17.20 -21.99
C LYS A 289 12.55 16.69 -21.42
N ASN A 290 13.59 16.67 -22.24
CA ASN A 290 14.95 16.36 -21.81
C ASN A 290 15.66 17.61 -21.29
N PHE A 291 16.19 17.53 -20.08
CA PHE A 291 16.99 18.61 -19.49
C PHE A 291 18.49 18.26 -19.47
N PRO A 292 19.39 19.25 -19.34
CA PRO A 292 20.82 18.99 -19.14
C PRO A 292 21.11 18.46 -17.72
N GLU A 293 22.17 17.63 -17.57
CA GLU A 293 22.57 17.02 -16.29
C GLU A 293 22.93 18.06 -15.21
N ARG A 294 23.24 19.32 -15.59
CA ARG A 294 23.51 20.42 -14.65
C ARG A 294 22.41 20.62 -13.60
N HIS A 295 21.16 20.27 -13.91
CA HIS A 295 20.06 20.39 -12.95
C HIS A 295 20.13 19.32 -11.86
N ILE A 296 20.61 18.12 -12.17
CA ILE A 296 20.90 17.09 -11.17
C ILE A 296 22.10 17.53 -10.34
N LEU A 297 23.18 17.99 -11.01
CA LEU A 297 24.42 18.40 -10.36
C LEU A 297 24.31 19.68 -9.52
N ALA A 298 23.24 20.45 -9.68
CA ALA A 298 22.93 21.61 -8.82
C ALA A 298 22.41 21.20 -7.43
N VAL A 299 22.03 19.93 -7.26
CA VAL A 299 21.47 19.39 -6.02
C VAL A 299 22.28 18.19 -5.51
N HIS A 300 22.67 17.30 -6.41
CA HIS A 300 23.40 16.07 -6.11
C HIS A 300 24.89 16.22 -6.42
N GLN A 301 25.73 15.64 -5.58
CA GLN A 301 27.16 15.59 -5.81
C GLN A 301 27.49 14.78 -7.06
N THR A 302 28.49 15.25 -7.81
CA THR A 302 28.96 14.60 -9.03
C THR A 302 29.40 13.16 -8.81
N SER A 303 29.88 12.81 -7.61
CA SER A 303 30.28 11.45 -7.23
C SER A 303 29.11 10.47 -7.22
N LEU A 304 27.98 10.83 -6.59
CA LEU A 304 26.74 10.04 -6.61
C LEU A 304 26.21 9.87 -8.03
N HIS A 305 26.12 10.98 -8.78
CA HIS A 305 25.66 10.97 -10.17
C HIS A 305 26.49 10.02 -11.05
N ARG A 306 27.84 10.10 -10.96
CA ARG A 306 28.74 9.20 -11.69
C ARG A 306 28.59 7.75 -11.28
N PHE A 307 28.43 7.47 -9.98
CA PHE A 307 28.22 6.09 -9.50
C PHE A 307 26.97 5.47 -10.10
N LEU A 308 25.83 6.17 -10.06
CA LEU A 308 24.58 5.67 -10.64
C LEU A 308 24.67 5.53 -12.17
N LYS A 309 25.25 6.52 -12.85
CA LYS A 309 25.45 6.49 -14.32
C LYS A 309 26.38 5.36 -14.75
N ARG A 310 27.42 5.07 -13.97
CA ARG A 310 28.32 3.95 -14.20
C ARG A 310 27.60 2.61 -14.10
N ALA A 311 26.66 2.47 -13.17
CA ALA A 311 25.85 1.25 -13.07
C ALA A 311 25.04 0.96 -14.36
N GLU A 312 24.54 1.97 -15.05
CA GLU A 312 23.88 1.77 -16.36
C GLU A 312 24.86 1.26 -17.44
N GLN A 313 26.12 1.67 -17.37
CA GLN A 313 27.13 1.38 -18.39
C GLN A 313 27.84 0.04 -18.17
N GLU A 314 28.09 -0.31 -16.91
CA GLU A 314 29.00 -1.41 -16.55
C GLU A 314 28.30 -2.57 -15.83
N LEU A 315 27.12 -2.37 -15.22
CA LEU A 315 26.42 -3.45 -14.51
C LEU A 315 25.73 -4.38 -15.51
N ASP A 316 25.86 -5.69 -15.31
CA ASP A 316 25.09 -6.68 -16.07
C ASP A 316 23.58 -6.35 -15.96
N PRO A 317 22.80 -6.36 -17.06
CA PRO A 317 21.38 -6.01 -17.04
C PRO A 317 20.52 -6.82 -16.06
N ALA A 318 20.92 -8.04 -15.71
CA ALA A 318 20.25 -8.91 -14.75
C ALA A 318 20.83 -8.80 -13.32
N ALA A 319 21.99 -8.17 -13.14
CA ALA A 319 22.62 -8.04 -11.83
C ALA A 319 22.00 -6.94 -10.97
N LEU A 320 22.10 -7.15 -9.65
CA LEU A 320 21.64 -6.23 -8.62
C LEU A 320 22.70 -6.06 -7.55
N ILE A 321 22.95 -4.81 -7.20
CA ILE A 321 23.83 -4.47 -6.09
C ILE A 321 22.96 -4.01 -4.92
N TYR A 322 22.95 -4.81 -3.85
CA TYR A 322 22.38 -4.41 -2.57
C TYR A 322 23.49 -3.85 -1.67
N PRO A 323 23.37 -2.59 -1.21
CA PRO A 323 24.29 -2.05 -0.22
C PRO A 323 24.21 -2.84 1.08
N ASN A 324 25.34 -3.32 1.58
CA ASN A 324 25.41 -4.11 2.82
C ASN A 324 26.53 -3.70 3.79
N VAL A 325 27.47 -2.86 3.35
CA VAL A 325 28.59 -2.36 4.17
C VAL A 325 28.67 -0.84 4.06
N PHE A 326 28.53 -0.14 5.18
CA PHE A 326 28.46 1.33 5.23
C PHE A 326 29.67 1.95 5.95
N PRO A 327 30.31 3.00 5.39
CA PRO A 327 31.57 3.53 5.90
C PRO A 327 31.37 4.55 7.05
N ILE A 328 30.99 4.08 8.25
CA ILE A 328 30.72 4.95 9.42
C ILE A 328 32.01 5.57 9.99
N ARG A 329 33.09 4.80 10.12
CA ARG A 329 34.32 5.22 10.82
C ARG A 329 35.34 5.93 9.94
N HIS A 330 35.42 5.52 8.67
CA HIS A 330 36.41 6.01 7.70
C HIS A 330 35.77 6.34 6.34
N PRO A 331 34.85 7.33 6.30
CA PRO A 331 34.16 7.74 5.07
C PRO A 331 35.07 8.42 4.04
N GLU A 332 36.37 8.59 4.31
CA GLU A 332 37.38 9.04 3.35
C GLU A 332 37.96 7.90 2.52
N ARG A 333 37.80 6.64 2.94
CA ARG A 333 38.39 5.46 2.28
C ARG A 333 37.38 4.78 1.35
N ILE A 334 37.38 5.20 0.09
CA ILE A 334 36.48 4.66 -0.94
C ILE A 334 37.08 3.38 -1.55
N PRO A 335 36.34 2.25 -1.60
CA PRO A 335 36.80 1.04 -2.30
C PRO A 335 37.14 1.28 -3.77
N LYS A 336 38.20 0.63 -4.27
CA LYS A 336 38.59 0.71 -5.69
C LYS A 336 37.61 0.00 -6.62
N ASN A 337 37.11 -1.16 -6.20
CA ASN A 337 36.02 -1.83 -6.89
C ASN A 337 34.76 -0.96 -6.74
N TRP A 338 34.13 -0.63 -7.87
CA TRP A 338 33.06 0.36 -7.89
C TRP A 338 31.73 -0.22 -7.38
N GLU A 339 31.44 -1.51 -7.60
CA GLU A 339 30.24 -2.15 -7.06
C GLU A 339 30.25 -2.12 -5.52
N MET A 340 31.42 -2.30 -4.90
CA MET A 340 31.61 -2.20 -3.45
C MET A 340 31.41 -0.78 -2.91
N GLN A 341 31.33 0.25 -3.77
CA GLN A 341 31.02 1.61 -3.35
C GLN A 341 29.51 1.82 -3.08
N ALA A 342 28.64 0.85 -3.36
CA ALA A 342 27.20 1.02 -3.18
C ALA A 342 26.80 1.46 -1.77
N GLY A 343 27.42 0.89 -0.72
CA GLY A 343 27.18 1.33 0.66
C GLY A 343 27.83 2.65 1.06
N TYR A 344 28.75 3.18 0.24
CA TYR A 344 29.27 4.54 0.41
C TYR A 344 28.25 5.59 -0.05
N TYR A 345 27.45 5.25 -1.06
CA TYR A 345 26.46 6.13 -1.66
C TYR A 345 25.02 5.81 -1.24
N CYS A 346 24.79 4.89 -0.30
CA CYS A 346 23.46 4.51 0.15
C CYS A 346 23.29 4.67 1.67
N ILE A 347 22.07 4.96 2.13
CA ILE A 347 21.69 5.03 3.55
C ILE A 347 20.91 3.81 4.07
N ASP A 348 20.62 2.83 3.20
CA ASP A 348 19.87 1.63 3.56
C ASP A 348 20.33 0.37 2.81
N THR A 349 19.75 -0.77 3.19
CA THR A 349 20.06 -2.09 2.61
C THR A 349 18.98 -2.63 1.68
N PHE A 350 17.94 -1.85 1.39
CA PHE A 350 16.74 -2.33 0.68
C PHE A 350 16.42 -1.53 -0.60
N THR A 351 17.27 -0.56 -0.94
CA THR A 351 17.27 0.17 -2.21
C THR A 351 18.37 -0.42 -3.11
N PRO A 352 18.05 -1.37 -4.00
CA PRO A 352 19.07 -1.97 -4.87
C PRO A 352 19.48 -1.02 -5.99
N VAL A 353 20.68 -1.22 -6.54
CA VAL A 353 21.11 -0.61 -7.80
C VAL A 353 21.07 -1.66 -8.89
N SER A 354 20.33 -1.37 -9.96
CA SER A 354 20.28 -2.15 -11.21
C SER A 354 20.77 -1.31 -12.38
N ALA A 355 21.07 -1.94 -13.52
CA ALA A 355 21.49 -1.22 -14.73
C ALA A 355 20.52 -0.10 -15.16
N ASN A 356 19.20 -0.29 -14.99
CA ASN A 356 18.21 0.74 -15.35
C ASN A 356 17.94 1.80 -14.27
N ALA A 357 18.57 1.72 -13.08
CA ALA A 357 18.30 2.64 -11.97
C ALA A 357 18.54 4.10 -12.36
N TYR A 358 19.69 4.38 -12.99
CA TYR A 358 20.01 5.71 -13.47
C TYR A 358 19.01 6.20 -14.52
N ARG A 359 18.71 5.39 -15.55
CA ARG A 359 17.80 5.77 -16.62
C ARG A 359 16.41 6.15 -16.11
N ALA A 360 15.82 5.31 -15.26
CA ALA A 360 14.51 5.55 -14.70
C ALA A 360 14.49 6.78 -13.79
N ALA A 361 15.49 6.92 -12.91
CA ALA A 361 15.62 8.09 -12.04
C ALA A 361 15.84 9.38 -12.86
N ARG A 362 16.63 9.32 -13.94
CA ARG A 362 16.86 10.43 -14.86
C ARG A 362 15.57 10.90 -15.54
N ILE A 363 14.70 9.95 -15.90
CA ILE A 363 13.39 10.23 -16.51
C ILE A 363 12.43 10.82 -15.48
N ALA A 364 12.43 10.34 -14.24
CA ALA A 364 11.67 10.93 -13.13
C ALA A 364 12.08 12.40 -12.88
N VAL A 365 13.38 12.71 -12.91
CA VAL A 365 13.89 14.09 -12.82
C VAL A 365 13.44 14.94 -14.00
N ASN A 366 13.51 14.42 -15.23
CA ASN A 366 13.03 15.15 -16.41
C ASN A 366 11.52 15.44 -16.33
N ALA A 367 10.72 14.50 -15.81
CA ALA A 367 9.30 14.70 -15.59
C ALA A 367 9.05 15.82 -14.55
N ALA A 368 9.80 15.81 -13.44
CA ALA A 368 9.71 16.85 -12.40
C ALA A 368 10.08 18.24 -12.93
N LEU A 369 11.16 18.35 -13.72
CA LEU A 369 11.57 19.60 -14.35
C LEU A 369 10.58 20.08 -15.42
N THR A 370 9.99 19.16 -16.19
CA THR A 370 8.92 19.49 -17.15
C THR A 370 7.72 20.09 -16.42
N GLY A 371 7.30 19.45 -15.32
CA GLY A 371 6.21 19.98 -14.48
C GLY A 371 6.55 21.34 -13.85
N ALA A 372 7.78 21.51 -13.38
CA ALA A 372 8.25 22.78 -12.82
C ALA A 372 8.22 23.92 -13.87
N GLU A 373 8.66 23.66 -15.09
CA GLU A 373 8.60 24.62 -16.20
C GLU A 373 7.14 25.00 -16.53
N LEU A 374 6.22 24.03 -16.59
CA LEU A 374 4.78 24.28 -16.80
C LEU A 374 4.18 25.13 -15.68
N VAL A 375 4.48 24.82 -14.41
CA VAL A 375 4.02 25.60 -13.25
C VAL A 375 4.57 27.04 -13.29
N GLN A 376 5.81 27.21 -13.74
CA GLN A 376 6.43 28.52 -13.89
C GLN A 376 5.77 29.34 -15.00
N GLN A 377 5.49 28.74 -16.15
CA GLN A 377 4.93 29.40 -17.34
C GLN A 377 3.43 29.66 -17.23
N ASP A 378 2.65 28.63 -16.91
CA ASP A 378 1.18 28.68 -16.91
C ASP A 378 0.60 29.26 -15.62
N ARG A 379 1.44 29.42 -14.59
CA ARG A 379 1.05 29.84 -13.24
C ARG A 379 -0.13 29.00 -12.70
N ALA A 380 -0.15 27.72 -13.03
CA ALA A 380 -1.19 26.75 -12.67
C ALA A 380 -0.62 25.56 -11.89
N ALA A 381 -1.46 24.57 -11.57
CA ALA A 381 -1.04 23.34 -10.91
C ALA A 381 -0.60 22.27 -11.93
N CYS A 382 0.47 21.54 -11.61
CA CYS A 382 0.91 20.37 -12.37
C CYS A 382 1.17 19.19 -11.45
N TYR A 383 0.68 18.02 -11.84
CA TYR A 383 1.00 16.75 -11.18
C TYR A 383 2.04 15.96 -11.99
N VAL A 384 3.11 15.56 -11.31
CA VAL A 384 4.17 14.71 -11.84
C VAL A 384 4.01 13.32 -11.24
N LEU A 385 3.47 12.40 -12.05
CA LEU A 385 3.38 10.98 -11.74
C LEU A 385 4.70 10.30 -12.15
N CYS A 386 5.69 10.40 -11.27
CA CYS A 386 7.00 9.78 -11.48
C CYS A 386 7.18 8.49 -10.67
N ARG A 387 8.12 7.67 -11.15
CA ARG A 387 8.72 6.54 -10.45
C ARG A 387 10.15 6.36 -11.00
N PRO A 388 11.18 6.11 -10.17
CA PRO A 388 11.16 6.00 -8.70
C PRO A 388 10.83 7.32 -7.98
N PRO A 389 10.46 7.25 -6.67
CA PRO A 389 10.33 8.44 -5.81
C PRO A 389 11.68 9.13 -5.58
N GLY A 390 11.69 10.24 -4.84
CA GLY A 390 12.86 11.10 -4.69
C GLY A 390 13.19 11.62 -3.29
N HIS A 391 12.23 11.80 -2.39
CA HIS A 391 12.42 12.62 -1.18
C HIS A 391 13.49 12.13 -0.17
N HIS A 392 13.90 10.85 -0.24
CA HIS A 392 14.95 10.28 0.61
C HIS A 392 16.37 10.43 0.04
N ALA A 393 16.52 10.82 -1.23
CA ALA A 393 17.84 11.04 -1.82
C ALA A 393 18.42 12.37 -1.32
N GLU A 394 19.48 12.29 -0.53
CA GLU A 394 20.29 13.42 -0.07
C GLU A 394 21.29 13.83 -1.15
N SER A 395 22.00 14.94 -0.96
CA SER A 395 22.97 15.45 -1.93
C SER A 395 24.05 14.42 -2.31
N ARG A 396 24.46 13.57 -1.38
CA ARG A 396 25.56 12.59 -1.58
C ARG A 396 25.10 11.13 -1.65
N VAL A 397 23.90 10.81 -1.16
CA VAL A 397 23.48 9.41 -0.95
C VAL A 397 22.05 9.17 -1.41
N PHE A 398 21.82 7.98 -1.97
CA PHE A 398 20.51 7.45 -2.33
C PHE A 398 19.95 6.57 -1.20
N GLY A 399 18.66 6.27 -1.23
CA GLY A 399 17.98 5.40 -0.26
C GLY A 399 16.48 5.59 -0.24
N GLY A 400 15.74 4.79 0.52
CA GLY A 400 14.28 4.79 0.59
C GLY A 400 13.61 4.62 -0.77
N PHE A 401 14.17 3.77 -1.64
CA PHE A 401 13.79 3.63 -3.06
C PHE A 401 14.07 4.86 -3.95
N CYS A 402 14.70 5.91 -3.41
CA CYS A 402 14.96 7.18 -4.10
C CYS A 402 16.42 7.24 -4.55
N TYR A 403 16.66 7.59 -5.82
CA TYR A 403 18.02 7.71 -6.39
C TYR A 403 18.43 9.16 -6.65
N PHE A 404 17.50 9.98 -7.14
CA PHE A 404 17.64 11.42 -7.25
C PHE A 404 16.41 12.07 -6.65
N ASN A 405 16.59 13.21 -5.99
CA ASN A 405 15.50 13.94 -5.37
C ASN A 405 14.73 14.78 -6.39
N ASN A 406 13.69 14.17 -6.98
CA ASN A 406 12.84 14.76 -8.01
C ASN A 406 12.26 16.12 -7.57
N ALA A 407 11.63 16.16 -6.40
CA ALA A 407 10.96 17.33 -5.87
C ALA A 407 11.96 18.44 -5.49
N ALA A 408 13.11 18.10 -4.90
CA ALA A 408 14.15 19.08 -4.57
C ALA A 408 14.82 19.67 -5.81
N ILE A 409 15.06 18.88 -6.87
CA ILE A 409 15.58 19.40 -8.15
C ILE A 409 14.59 20.40 -8.76
N ALA A 410 13.30 20.07 -8.76
CA ALA A 410 12.26 20.97 -9.23
C ALA A 410 12.12 22.24 -8.36
N ALA A 411 12.19 22.10 -7.03
CA ALA A 411 12.14 23.22 -6.10
C ALA A 411 13.35 24.16 -6.29
N HIS A 412 14.56 23.61 -6.47
CA HIS A 412 15.75 24.41 -6.77
C HIS A 412 15.60 25.16 -8.11
N PHE A 413 15.03 24.52 -9.14
CA PHE A 413 14.76 25.18 -10.42
C PHE A 413 13.79 26.38 -10.25
N LEU A 414 12.68 26.17 -9.52
CA LEU A 414 11.70 27.23 -9.26
C LEU A 414 12.26 28.35 -8.37
N SER A 415 13.15 28.01 -7.42
CA SER A 415 13.70 28.97 -6.47
C SER A 415 14.54 30.07 -7.12
N GLN A 416 15.06 29.82 -8.32
CA GLN A 416 15.74 30.83 -9.14
C GLN A 416 14.81 31.99 -9.58
N SER A 417 13.50 31.79 -9.50
CA SER A 417 12.48 32.75 -9.95
C SER A 417 11.55 33.25 -8.84
N GLY A 418 11.70 32.74 -7.62
CA GLY A 418 10.88 33.16 -6.48
C GLY A 418 10.92 32.18 -5.32
N LYS A 419 10.40 32.59 -4.17
CA LYS A 419 10.40 31.77 -2.95
C LYS A 419 9.57 30.50 -3.13
N VAL A 420 10.08 29.36 -2.66
CA VAL A 420 9.38 28.07 -2.77
C VAL A 420 8.94 27.57 -1.40
N ALA A 421 7.64 27.40 -1.21
CA ALA A 421 7.13 26.57 -0.12
C ALA A 421 7.25 25.11 -0.55
N PHE A 422 7.96 24.30 0.21
CA PHE A 422 8.12 22.88 -0.09
C PHE A 422 7.54 22.08 1.08
N ILE A 423 6.41 21.41 0.84
CA ILE A 423 5.77 20.54 1.83
C ILE A 423 5.85 19.07 1.43
N ASP A 424 6.24 18.23 2.37
CA ASP A 424 6.21 16.78 2.24
C ASP A 424 5.09 16.20 3.13
N ILE A 425 4.15 15.49 2.49
CA ILE A 425 3.01 14.81 3.12
C ILE A 425 3.06 13.29 2.89
N ASP A 426 4.22 12.75 2.52
CA ASP A 426 4.50 11.31 2.63
C ASP A 426 4.56 10.87 4.11
N TYR A 427 4.25 9.61 4.40
CA TYR A 427 4.34 9.09 5.76
C TYR A 427 5.77 9.16 6.31
N HIS A 428 6.78 9.00 5.45
CA HIS A 428 8.18 9.05 5.86
C HIS A 428 8.73 10.47 5.75
N HIS A 429 9.68 10.80 6.63
CA HIS A 429 10.36 12.09 6.54
C HIS A 429 11.18 12.17 5.25
N GLY A 430 10.98 13.22 4.46
CA GLY A 430 11.83 13.56 3.33
C GLY A 430 13.20 14.09 3.76
N ASN A 431 14.03 13.25 4.38
CA ASN A 431 15.37 13.61 4.88
C ASN A 431 16.28 14.17 3.79
N GLY A 432 16.19 13.64 2.56
CA GLY A 432 16.93 14.15 1.42
C GLY A 432 16.55 15.59 1.10
N SER A 433 15.25 15.86 1.01
CA SER A 433 14.72 17.20 0.77
C SER A 433 15.12 18.16 1.88
N GLN A 434 15.06 17.72 3.14
CA GLN A 434 15.53 18.52 4.28
C GLN A 434 17.02 18.87 4.15
N GLU A 435 17.89 17.89 3.90
CA GLU A 435 19.35 18.10 3.82
C GLU A 435 19.72 19.09 2.72
N ILE A 436 19.14 18.94 1.53
CA ILE A 436 19.42 19.79 0.36
C ILE A 436 19.13 21.27 0.61
N PHE A 437 18.13 21.60 1.44
CA PHE A 437 17.72 22.98 1.71
C PHE A 437 18.05 23.44 3.13
N TYR A 438 18.76 22.64 3.93
CA TYR A 438 18.91 22.86 5.38
C TYR A 438 19.56 24.21 5.72
N SER A 439 20.46 24.69 4.86
CA SER A 439 21.19 25.94 5.02
C SER A 439 20.61 27.11 4.20
N ARG A 440 19.44 26.94 3.57
CA ARG A 440 18.85 27.88 2.61
C ARG A 440 17.55 28.51 3.09
N SER A 441 17.35 29.80 2.81
CA SER A 441 16.12 30.55 3.16
C SER A 441 15.18 30.84 1.97
N ASP A 442 15.62 30.55 0.75
CA ASP A 442 14.81 30.75 -0.47
C ASP A 442 13.77 29.63 -0.68
N VAL A 443 13.95 28.50 0.02
CA VAL A 443 13.02 27.36 0.07
C VAL A 443 12.66 27.08 1.53
N TYR A 444 11.37 27.11 1.87
CA TYR A 444 10.90 26.72 3.21
C TYR A 444 10.43 25.26 3.16
N PHE A 445 11.19 24.35 3.75
CA PHE A 445 10.83 22.94 3.85
C PHE A 445 9.96 22.65 5.08
N VAL A 446 8.85 21.93 4.87
CA VAL A 446 7.95 21.46 5.92
C VAL A 446 7.65 19.98 5.67
N SER A 447 7.71 19.13 6.70
CA SER A 447 7.36 17.71 6.57
C SER A 447 6.43 17.28 7.70
N ILE A 448 5.37 16.54 7.36
CA ILE A 448 4.43 15.91 8.31
C ILE A 448 4.54 14.40 8.13
N HIS A 449 5.12 13.72 9.11
CA HIS A 449 5.60 12.35 8.94
C HIS A 449 5.50 11.54 10.23
N GLY A 450 5.64 10.21 10.10
CA GLY A 450 5.79 9.29 11.22
C GLY A 450 7.00 9.66 12.08
N HIS A 451 6.88 9.55 13.40
CA HIS A 451 7.95 9.94 14.30
C HIS A 451 9.20 9.06 14.05
N PRO A 452 10.38 9.66 13.79
CA PRO A 452 11.60 8.92 13.47
C PRO A 452 12.02 7.85 14.50
N LYS A 453 11.58 7.93 15.77
CA LYS A 453 11.81 6.87 16.75
C LYS A 453 11.24 5.51 16.34
N VAL A 454 10.24 5.49 15.47
CA VAL A 454 9.47 4.28 15.11
C VAL A 454 9.23 4.14 13.61
N SER A 455 9.77 5.04 12.78
CA SER A 455 9.63 5.02 11.33
C SER A 455 10.91 5.47 10.65
N TYR A 456 11.17 4.90 9.47
CA TYR A 456 12.24 5.34 8.58
C TYR A 456 12.11 6.85 8.29
N PRO A 457 13.22 7.62 8.27
CA PRO A 457 14.63 7.21 8.20
C PRO A 457 15.34 7.07 9.55
N TYR A 458 14.63 7.14 10.68
CA TYR A 458 15.13 6.98 12.06
C TYR A 458 16.08 8.07 12.61
N PHE A 459 16.94 8.62 11.77
CA PHE A 459 18.05 9.50 12.17
C PHE A 459 17.85 10.97 11.80
N ALA A 460 16.74 11.31 11.12
CA ALA A 460 16.35 12.66 10.76
C ALA A 460 14.83 12.81 10.86
N GLY A 461 14.34 14.05 10.93
CA GLY A 461 12.92 14.38 10.98
C GLY A 461 12.45 14.74 12.39
N TYR A 462 13.33 14.97 13.34
CA TYR A 462 12.96 15.41 14.68
C TYR A 462 12.54 16.89 14.68
N ALA A 463 11.68 17.28 15.62
CA ALA A 463 11.04 18.60 15.66
C ALA A 463 11.99 19.77 16.02
N ASP A 464 13.17 19.45 16.55
CA ASP A 464 14.27 20.35 16.90
C ASP A 464 15.21 20.66 15.73
N GLU A 465 15.15 19.88 14.65
CA GLU A 465 15.87 20.16 13.40
C GLU A 465 15.19 21.34 12.67
N ARG A 466 15.80 22.53 12.74
CA ARG A 466 15.19 23.79 12.27
C ARG A 466 16.01 24.54 11.23
N GLY A 467 16.92 23.85 10.55
CA GLY A 467 17.84 24.45 9.59
C GLY A 467 19.04 25.08 10.29
N GLU A 468 20.03 25.45 9.49
CA GLU A 468 21.30 26.03 9.93
C GLU A 468 21.69 27.24 9.08
N GLY A 469 22.66 28.01 9.53
CA GLY A 469 23.12 29.20 8.79
C GLY A 469 21.96 30.12 8.40
N GLU A 470 21.89 30.50 7.12
CA GLU A 470 20.80 31.30 6.56
C GLU A 470 19.45 30.58 6.55
N GLY A 471 19.46 29.24 6.47
CA GLY A 471 18.27 28.38 6.50
C GLY A 471 17.66 28.18 7.89
N LYS A 472 18.27 28.74 8.95
CA LYS A 472 17.72 28.64 10.30
C LYS A 472 16.32 29.28 10.35
N GLY A 473 15.33 28.48 10.71
CA GLY A 473 13.91 28.85 10.73
C GLY A 473 13.14 28.53 9.45
N PHE A 474 13.79 28.00 8.41
CA PHE A 474 13.18 27.60 7.13
C PHE A 474 13.04 26.07 6.97
N ASN A 475 13.27 25.32 8.04
CA ASN A 475 12.96 23.89 8.15
C ASN A 475 11.95 23.64 9.27
N ARG A 476 10.88 22.89 9.00
CA ARG A 476 9.88 22.54 10.01
C ARG A 476 9.40 21.10 9.90
N ASN A 477 9.79 20.29 10.90
CA ASN A 477 9.32 18.92 11.04
C ASN A 477 8.13 18.81 12.00
N PHE A 478 7.13 18.02 11.61
CA PHE A 478 6.00 17.60 12.45
C PHE A 478 5.99 16.06 12.58
N PRO A 479 6.87 15.48 13.42
CA PRO A 479 6.87 14.04 13.66
C PRO A 479 5.66 13.62 14.51
N LEU A 480 4.87 12.67 14.02
CA LEU A 480 3.66 12.17 14.67
C LEU A 480 3.74 10.67 14.96
N TYR A 481 3.20 10.24 16.09
CA TYR A 481 3.17 8.81 16.42
C TYR A 481 2.10 8.05 15.62
N PRO A 482 2.24 6.72 15.46
CA PRO A 482 1.27 5.88 14.77
C PRO A 482 -0.18 6.07 15.26
N GLY A 483 -1.13 5.98 14.34
CA GLY A 483 -2.57 6.05 14.61
C GLY A 483 -3.21 7.44 14.49
N VAL A 484 -2.47 8.44 14.00
CA VAL A 484 -3.03 9.77 13.65
C VAL A 484 -4.18 9.59 12.65
N ASP A 485 -5.34 10.13 13.00
CA ASP A 485 -6.56 10.12 12.18
C ASP A 485 -6.73 11.45 11.40
N ASP A 486 -7.81 11.57 10.63
CA ASP A 486 -8.11 12.75 9.82
C ASP A 486 -8.08 14.06 10.62
N LYS A 487 -8.63 14.05 11.85
CA LYS A 487 -8.74 15.25 12.68
C LYS A 487 -7.36 15.67 13.15
N ALA A 488 -6.61 14.75 13.75
CA ALA A 488 -5.28 15.05 14.27
C ALA A 488 -4.30 15.45 13.15
N TYR A 489 -4.39 14.82 11.97
CA TYR A 489 -3.59 15.22 10.81
C TYR A 489 -3.97 16.63 10.34
N GLY A 490 -5.26 16.92 10.24
CA GLY A 490 -5.77 18.24 9.84
C GLY A 490 -5.29 19.38 10.74
N GLU A 491 -5.29 19.19 12.07
CA GLU A 491 -4.79 20.18 13.04
C GLU A 491 -3.30 20.49 12.87
N VAL A 492 -2.50 19.51 12.44
CA VAL A 492 -1.08 19.70 12.14
C VAL A 492 -0.90 20.38 10.78
N LEU A 493 -1.67 19.96 9.78
CA LEU A 493 -1.64 20.57 8.45
C LEU A 493 -2.05 22.05 8.49
N ASP A 494 -3.02 22.43 9.33
CA ASP A 494 -3.38 23.83 9.54
C ASP A 494 -2.18 24.68 10.04
N LYS A 495 -1.38 24.12 10.97
CA LYS A 495 -0.16 24.78 11.45
C LYS A 495 0.89 24.90 10.34
N ALA A 496 1.09 23.83 9.57
CA ALA A 496 2.01 23.82 8.43
C ALA A 496 1.61 24.87 7.38
N VAL A 497 0.34 24.87 6.95
CA VAL A 497 -0.21 25.85 6.00
C VAL A 497 -0.09 27.28 6.53
N ALA A 498 -0.35 27.51 7.82
CA ALA A 498 -0.19 28.84 8.41
C ALA A 498 1.27 29.36 8.36
N ILE A 499 2.25 28.48 8.57
CA ILE A 499 3.68 28.81 8.43
C ILE A 499 3.99 29.16 6.97
N LEU A 500 3.57 28.31 6.03
CA LEU A 500 3.81 28.53 4.60
C LEU A 500 3.13 29.81 4.08
N LYS A 501 1.92 30.15 4.56
CA LYS A 501 1.27 31.43 4.24
C LYS A 501 2.08 32.64 4.71
N ARG A 502 2.70 32.58 5.89
CA ARG A 502 3.58 33.65 6.40
C ARG A 502 4.85 33.81 5.60
N PHE A 503 5.36 32.72 5.03
CA PHE A 503 6.55 32.74 4.17
C PHE A 503 6.32 33.49 2.85
N LYS A 504 5.06 33.64 2.42
CA LYS A 504 4.65 34.31 1.15
C LYS A 504 5.37 33.72 -0.07
N PRO A 505 5.21 32.41 -0.35
CA PRO A 505 5.86 31.75 -1.47
C PRO A 505 5.34 32.25 -2.82
N SER A 506 6.21 32.19 -3.82
CA SER A 506 5.86 32.38 -5.24
C SER A 506 5.38 31.08 -5.89
N TYR A 507 5.80 29.94 -5.34
CA TYR A 507 5.52 28.58 -5.80
C TYR A 507 5.34 27.62 -4.62
N LEU A 508 4.51 26.59 -4.81
CA LEU A 508 4.38 25.46 -3.89
C LEU A 508 4.90 24.18 -4.56
N VAL A 509 5.73 23.42 -3.86
CA VAL A 509 6.11 22.05 -4.23
C VAL A 509 5.56 21.12 -3.17
N ILE A 510 4.86 20.07 -3.59
CA ILE A 510 4.27 19.06 -2.72
C ILE A 510 4.90 17.71 -3.05
N SER A 511 5.61 17.10 -2.10
CA SER A 511 5.95 15.68 -2.13
C SER A 511 4.75 14.89 -1.61
N LEU A 512 4.10 14.12 -2.49
CA LEU A 512 2.82 13.46 -2.23
C LEU A 512 2.99 11.94 -2.08
N GLY A 513 2.87 11.44 -0.85
CA GLY A 513 2.74 10.01 -0.55
C GLY A 513 1.32 9.63 -0.12
N PHE A 514 0.87 8.43 -0.49
CA PHE A 514 -0.43 7.89 -0.06
C PHE A 514 -0.32 6.83 1.05
N ASP A 515 0.88 6.63 1.59
CA ASP A 515 1.16 5.73 2.72
C ASP A 515 0.71 6.30 4.08
N ILE A 516 0.28 7.56 4.14
CA ILE A 516 -0.45 8.11 5.29
C ILE A 516 -1.84 7.49 5.48
N MET A 517 -2.38 6.83 4.44
CA MET A 517 -3.73 6.29 4.46
C MET A 517 -3.84 5.01 5.29
N PHE A 518 -4.99 4.82 5.94
CA PHE A 518 -5.28 3.60 6.69
C PHE A 518 -5.07 2.34 5.84
N GLY A 519 -4.30 1.39 6.39
CA GLY A 519 -4.08 0.09 5.75
C GLY A 519 -2.98 0.06 4.68
N ASP A 520 -2.20 1.14 4.51
CA ASP A 520 -0.95 1.05 3.77
C ASP A 520 0.06 0.13 4.50
N PRO A 521 0.82 -0.72 3.79
CA PRO A 521 1.77 -1.66 4.42
C PRO A 521 3.02 -0.99 5.01
N THR A 522 3.34 0.24 4.62
CA THR A 522 4.56 0.94 5.07
C THR A 522 4.27 2.08 6.05
N GLY A 523 3.07 2.65 6.00
CA GLY A 523 2.65 3.69 6.90
C GLY A 523 1.83 3.22 8.08
N ALA A 524 1.76 4.07 9.11
CA ALA A 524 1.08 3.74 10.36
C ALA A 524 0.05 4.79 10.80
N PHE A 525 -0.29 5.74 9.92
CA PHE A 525 -1.42 6.65 10.13
C PHE A 525 -2.74 6.00 9.74
N SER A 526 -3.84 6.69 9.99
CA SER A 526 -5.21 6.22 9.77
C SER A 526 -6.03 7.25 9.00
N VAL A 527 -5.37 7.99 8.10
CA VAL A 527 -6.04 8.98 7.24
C VAL A 527 -6.97 8.25 6.28
N THR A 528 -8.20 8.74 6.16
CA THR A 528 -9.24 8.19 5.29
C THR A 528 -9.25 8.88 3.92
N GLU A 529 -10.03 8.36 2.98
CA GLU A 529 -10.27 9.03 1.68
C GLU A 529 -10.77 10.47 1.87
N ARG A 530 -11.65 10.71 2.85
CA ARG A 530 -12.14 12.06 3.17
C ARG A 530 -11.04 12.96 3.75
N GLY A 531 -10.16 12.39 4.59
CA GLY A 531 -9.00 13.10 5.10
C GLY A 531 -8.07 13.56 3.97
N VAL A 532 -7.77 12.68 3.01
CA VAL A 532 -6.96 13.01 1.83
C VAL A 532 -7.59 14.11 0.96
N GLU A 533 -8.91 14.07 0.77
CA GLU A 533 -9.63 15.17 0.08
C GLU A 533 -9.46 16.50 0.82
N GLN A 534 -9.61 16.51 2.16
CA GLN A 534 -9.44 17.72 2.96
C GLN A 534 -7.99 18.24 2.92
N ILE A 535 -6.99 17.35 2.90
CA ILE A 535 -5.57 17.70 2.75
C ILE A 535 -5.36 18.44 1.42
N GLY A 536 -5.90 17.90 0.31
CA GLY A 536 -5.84 18.56 -1.00
C GLY A 536 -6.46 19.96 -0.97
N ARG A 537 -7.65 20.10 -0.37
CA ARG A 537 -8.35 21.40 -0.23
C ARG A 537 -7.56 22.42 0.60
N GLN A 538 -6.99 21.99 1.72
CA GLN A 538 -6.19 22.86 2.60
C GLN A 538 -4.92 23.36 1.91
N LEU A 539 -4.23 22.49 1.17
CA LEU A 539 -3.02 22.85 0.43
C LEU A 539 -3.32 23.80 -0.74
N ALA A 540 -4.43 23.57 -1.46
CA ALA A 540 -4.89 24.47 -2.52
C ALA A 540 -5.18 25.89 -2.00
N SER A 541 -5.50 26.05 -0.71
CA SER A 541 -5.75 27.36 -0.06
C SER A 541 -4.51 28.28 0.01
N LEU A 542 -3.31 27.78 -0.30
CA LEU A 542 -2.13 28.62 -0.48
C LEU A 542 -2.23 29.50 -1.73
N ASN A 543 -3.05 29.09 -2.72
CA ASN A 543 -3.37 29.84 -3.93
C ASN A 543 -2.14 30.37 -4.70
N VAL A 544 -1.14 29.51 -4.85
CA VAL A 544 0.08 29.77 -5.65
C VAL A 544 0.25 28.64 -6.68
N PRO A 545 0.98 28.87 -7.79
CA PRO A 545 1.28 27.79 -8.74
C PRO A 545 1.96 26.63 -8.03
N THR A 546 1.46 25.43 -8.27
CA THR A 546 1.77 24.27 -7.44
C THR A 546 2.27 23.11 -8.28
N LEU A 547 3.44 22.61 -7.95
CA LEU A 547 3.95 21.33 -8.45
C LEU A 547 3.66 20.24 -7.41
N VAL A 548 2.95 19.20 -7.82
CA VAL A 548 2.73 18.00 -7.01
C VAL A 548 3.59 16.88 -7.58
N VAL A 549 4.45 16.27 -6.78
CA VAL A 549 5.40 15.22 -7.19
C VAL A 549 5.08 13.94 -6.42
N GLN A 550 4.88 12.84 -7.13
CA GLN A 550 4.56 11.55 -6.52
C GLN A 550 5.76 10.97 -5.75
N GLU A 551 5.54 10.58 -4.49
CA GLU A 551 6.51 9.87 -3.65
C GLU A 551 6.00 8.44 -3.34
N GLY A 552 5.74 8.11 -2.08
CA GLY A 552 5.36 6.78 -1.56
C GLY A 552 3.88 6.40 -1.71
N GLY A 553 3.43 5.46 -0.90
CA GLY A 553 2.13 4.78 -1.03
C GLY A 553 2.22 3.46 -1.81
N TYR A 554 1.78 2.38 -1.17
CA TYR A 554 2.06 1.00 -1.62
C TYR A 554 0.84 0.08 -1.56
N SER A 555 -0.25 0.51 -0.90
CA SER A 555 -1.57 -0.10 -1.09
C SER A 555 -2.18 0.36 -2.43
N LEU A 556 -2.37 -0.58 -3.38
CA LEU A 556 -2.96 -0.26 -4.69
C LEU A 556 -4.39 0.27 -4.59
N LYS A 557 -5.10 -0.08 -3.51
CA LYS A 557 -6.41 0.50 -3.21
C LYS A 557 -6.24 1.96 -2.81
N ASN A 558 -5.35 2.24 -1.86
CA ASN A 558 -5.10 3.60 -1.36
C ASN A 558 -4.58 4.52 -2.48
N LEU A 559 -3.71 4.01 -3.36
CA LEU A 559 -3.26 4.77 -4.54
C LEU A 559 -4.42 5.20 -5.45
N ARG A 560 -5.41 4.33 -5.69
CA ARG A 560 -6.60 4.67 -6.51
C ARG A 560 -7.51 5.69 -5.82
N VAL A 561 -7.90 5.41 -4.58
CA VAL A 561 -8.89 6.26 -3.89
C VAL A 561 -8.26 7.56 -3.41
N GLY A 562 -7.00 7.53 -2.99
CA GLY A 562 -6.22 8.66 -2.51
C GLY A 562 -5.92 9.66 -3.61
N SER A 563 -5.44 9.21 -4.79
CA SER A 563 -5.16 10.14 -5.90
C SER A 563 -6.41 10.88 -6.34
N ARG A 564 -7.52 10.15 -6.50
CA ARG A 564 -8.84 10.73 -6.78
C ARG A 564 -9.26 11.76 -5.74
N ALA A 565 -9.20 11.39 -4.45
CA ALA A 565 -9.65 12.24 -3.37
C ALA A 565 -8.80 13.50 -3.24
N PHE A 566 -7.47 13.36 -3.29
CA PHE A 566 -6.54 14.48 -3.20
C PHE A 566 -6.84 15.51 -4.28
N PHE A 567 -6.90 15.09 -5.55
CA PHE A 567 -7.12 16.02 -6.65
C PHE A 567 -8.55 16.55 -6.72
N ARG A 568 -9.56 15.79 -6.27
CA ARG A 568 -10.91 16.34 -6.08
C ARG A 568 -10.89 17.51 -5.12
N GLY A 569 -10.29 17.34 -3.94
CA GLY A 569 -10.18 18.41 -2.95
C GLY A 569 -9.30 19.58 -3.41
N PHE A 570 -8.20 19.27 -4.10
CA PHE A 570 -7.24 20.26 -4.57
C PHE A 570 -7.78 21.14 -5.71
N LEU A 571 -8.61 20.58 -6.60
CA LEU A 571 -9.18 21.29 -7.75
C LEU A 571 -10.52 21.98 -7.45
N GLN A 572 -11.26 21.51 -6.44
CA GLN A 572 -12.47 22.19 -5.94
C GLN A 572 -12.08 23.45 -5.16
N ARG A 573 -11.88 24.55 -5.88
CA ARG A 573 -11.75 25.88 -5.28
C ARG A 573 -13.11 26.33 -4.74
N ASP A 574 -13.18 26.66 -3.46
CA ASP A 574 -14.28 27.49 -2.95
C ASP A 574 -14.17 28.88 -3.61
N LEU A 575 -15.03 29.17 -4.58
CA LEU A 575 -15.22 30.52 -5.16
C LEU A 575 -15.95 31.48 -4.19
N GLY A 576 -15.88 31.22 -2.87
CA GLY A 576 -16.60 31.97 -1.84
C GLY A 576 -15.71 32.99 -1.13
N GLY A 577 -15.40 34.13 -1.78
CA GLY A 577 -14.64 35.19 -1.10
C GLY A 577 -14.59 36.55 -1.77
N ALA A 578 -15.05 36.70 -3.01
CA ALA A 578 -15.06 37.99 -3.70
C ALA A 578 -16.34 38.15 -4.53
N ASN A 579 -17.42 38.59 -3.87
CA ASN A 579 -18.44 39.50 -4.41
C ASN A 579 -19.61 39.59 -3.43
N GLY A 580 -19.93 40.82 -2.98
CA GLY A 580 -21.13 41.06 -2.18
C GLY A 580 -21.04 42.14 -1.10
N LYS A 581 -20.14 43.13 -1.19
CA LYS A 581 -20.41 44.44 -0.60
C LYS A 581 -21.09 45.29 -1.65
N ASN A 582 -22.41 45.20 -1.72
CA ASN A 582 -23.23 46.24 -2.34
C ASN A 582 -23.08 47.49 -1.48
N ILE A 583 -22.48 48.52 -2.09
CA ILE A 583 -22.60 49.90 -1.65
C ILE A 583 -23.97 50.35 -2.18
N GLY A 584 -24.92 50.46 -1.27
CA GLY A 584 -26.17 51.20 -1.43
C GLY A 584 -26.19 52.32 -0.41
#